data_AF-A0A699XXD8-F1
#
_entry.id   AF-A0A699XXD8-F1
#
_cell.length_a   1.000
_cell.length_b   1.000
_cell.length_c   1.000
_cell.angle_alpha   90.00
_cell.angle_beta   90.00
_cell.angle_gamma   90.00
#
_symmetry.space_group_name_H-M   'P 1'
#
loop_
_entity.id
_entity.type
_entity.pdbx_description
1 polymer ?
#
loop_
_entity_poly.entity_id
_entity_poly.type
_entity_poly.pdbx_seq_one_letter_code
_entity_poly.pdbx_strand_id
1 'polypeptide(L)' 'NEARSKSKMTKYYNSRVRGVAFQPGNLVYRSNDASHAAAGGKLGPKWEGPYE' A
#
# COMPACT_ATOMS: atom_id res chain seq x y z
N ASN A 1 22.08 25.07 -8.45
CA ASN A 1 22.12 23.69 -9.00
C ASN A 1 20.81 22.96 -8.80
N GLU A 2 19.86 23.19 -9.71
CA GLU A 2 18.55 22.53 -9.73
C GLU A 2 18.66 21.00 -9.89
N ALA A 3 19.57 20.53 -10.74
CA ALA A 3 19.84 19.10 -10.97
C ALA A 3 20.23 18.35 -9.68
N ARG A 4 21.05 18.97 -8.82
CA ARG A 4 21.46 18.38 -7.53
C ARG A 4 20.28 18.26 -6.56
N SER A 5 19.37 19.23 -6.58
CA SER A 5 18.16 19.20 -5.76
C SER A 5 17.22 18.07 -6.21
N LYS A 6 16.95 17.99 -7.51
CA LYS A 6 16.12 16.93 -8.11
C LYS A 6 16.68 15.53 -7.83
N SER A 7 18.00 15.33 -8.00
CA SER A 7 18.66 14.06 -7.71
C SER A 7 18.51 13.62 -6.24
N LYS A 8 18.65 14.56 -5.29
CA LYS A 8 18.41 14.27 -3.86
C LYS A 8 16.96 13.88 -3.59
N MET A 9 16.01 14.57 -4.23
CA MET A 9 14.58 14.29 -4.09
C MET A 9 14.24 12.89 -4.61
N THR A 10 14.69 12.56 -5.82
CA THR A 10 14.45 11.24 -6.43
C THR A 10 15.06 10.13 -5.59
N LYS A 11 16.29 10.29 -5.09
CA LYS A 11 16.92 9.28 -4.22
C LYS A 11 16.11 9.03 -2.95
N TYR A 12 15.59 10.09 -2.33
CA TYR A 12 14.81 9.99 -1.09
C TYR A 12 13.48 9.25 -1.29
N TYR A 13 12.76 9.53 -2.36
CA TYR A 13 11.49 8.85 -2.62
C TYR A 13 11.68 7.44 -3.17
N ASN A 14 12.63 7.22 -4.07
CA ASN A 14 12.88 5.90 -4.65
C ASN A 14 13.35 4.89 -3.58
N SER A 15 14.17 5.31 -2.60
CA SER A 15 14.64 4.40 -1.54
C SER A 15 13.52 3.94 -0.59
N ARG A 16 12.35 4.59 -0.64
CA ARG A 16 11.19 4.27 0.20
C ARG A 16 10.19 3.36 -0.51
N VAL A 17 10.30 3.19 -1.82
CA VAL A 17 9.48 2.24 -2.56
C VAL A 17 9.89 0.83 -2.16
N ARG A 18 8.99 0.11 -1.50
CA ARG A 18 9.14 -1.32 -1.23
C ARG A 18 8.30 -2.07 -2.26
N GLY A 19 8.95 -2.66 -3.26
CA GLY A 19 8.29 -3.61 -4.14
C GLY A 19 7.88 -4.83 -3.33
N VAL A 20 6.60 -5.14 -3.30
CA VAL A 20 6.06 -6.39 -2.76
C VAL A 20 5.46 -7.13 -3.93
N ALA A 21 5.90 -8.37 -4.16
CA ALA A 21 5.31 -9.26 -5.14
C ALA A 21 4.48 -10.32 -4.41
N PHE A 22 3.21 -10.44 -4.75
CA PHE A 22 2.37 -11.51 -4.23
C PHE A 22 2.81 -12.85 -4.81
N GLN A 23 2.92 -13.87 -3.95
CA GLN A 23 3.19 -15.25 -4.34
C GLN A 23 1.92 -16.07 -4.15
N PRO A 24 1.69 -17.11 -4.96
CA PRO A 24 0.58 -18.04 -4.73
C PRO A 24 0.62 -18.62 -3.31
N GLY A 25 -0.52 -18.61 -2.62
CA GLY A 25 -0.63 -19.05 -1.22
C GLY A 25 -0.31 -17.97 -0.17
N ASN A 26 -0.02 -16.74 -0.60
CA ASN A 26 0.09 -15.61 0.33
C ASN A 26 -1.29 -15.20 0.84
N LEU A 27 -1.47 -15.24 2.16
CA LEU A 27 -2.62 -14.64 2.80
C LEU A 27 -2.47 -13.11 2.86
N VAL A 28 -3.35 -12.40 2.15
CA VAL A 28 -3.34 -10.94 2.05
C VAL A 28 -4.62 -10.33 2.57
N TYR A 29 -4.49 -9.18 3.24
CA TYR A 29 -5.63 -8.36 3.65
C TYR A 29 -5.88 -7.27 2.62
N ARG A 30 -7.14 -7.07 2.24
CA ARG A 30 -7.55 -6.04 1.27
C ARG A 30 -8.02 -4.79 1.99
N SER A 31 -7.64 -3.61 1.50
CA SER A 31 -8.21 -2.34 1.98
C SER A 31 -9.71 -2.33 1.75
N ASN A 32 -10.48 -1.99 2.78
CA ASN A 32 -11.92 -1.88 2.70
C ASN A 32 -12.38 -0.69 1.81
N ASP A 33 -11.49 0.28 1.57
CA ASP A 33 -11.73 1.44 0.69
C ASP A 33 -12.01 1.02 -0.78
N ALA A 34 -11.40 -0.08 -1.23
CA ALA A 34 -11.50 -0.56 -2.60
C ALA A 34 -12.67 -1.55 -2.83
N SER A 35 -13.31 -2.05 -1.77
CA SER A 35 -14.31 -3.12 -1.89
C SER A 35 -15.76 -2.66 -1.90
N HIS A 36 -16.07 -1.47 -1.37
CA HIS A 36 -17.44 -1.06 -1.04
C HIS A 36 -18.22 -2.12 -0.24
N ALA A 37 -17.52 -3.11 0.34
CA ALA A 37 -18.14 -4.08 1.22
C ALA A 37 -18.62 -3.33 2.46
N ALA A 38 -19.80 -3.73 2.95
CA ALA A 38 -20.66 -3.00 3.87
C ALA A 38 -19.90 -2.02 4.77
N ALA A 39 -20.33 -0.75 4.81
CA ALA A 39 -19.73 0.30 5.61
C ALA A 39 -19.47 -0.21 7.02
N GLY A 40 -18.25 -0.70 7.26
CA GLY A 40 -17.74 -0.94 8.59
C GLY A 40 -17.91 0.42 9.23
N GLY A 41 -18.81 0.52 10.21
CA GLY A 41 -19.16 1.80 10.81
C GLY A 41 -17.88 2.53 11.27
N LYS A 42 -18.01 3.70 11.86
CA LYS A 42 -16.84 4.51 12.32
C LYS A 42 -15.75 3.72 13.08
N LEU A 43 -16.07 2.55 13.65
CA LEU A 43 -15.19 1.65 14.41
C LEU A 43 -14.91 0.28 13.76
N GLY A 44 -15.30 0.07 12.50
CA GLY A 44 -15.04 -1.18 11.78
C GLY A 44 -13.56 -1.35 11.38
N PRO A 45 -13.09 -2.60 11.21
CA PRO A 45 -11.75 -2.84 10.70
C PRO A 45 -11.59 -2.24 9.29
N LYS A 46 -10.43 -1.63 9.03
CA LYS A 46 -10.09 -1.05 7.71
C LYS A 46 -9.71 -2.09 6.65
N TRP A 47 -9.61 -3.36 7.07
CA TRP A 47 -9.04 -4.44 6.29
C TRP A 47 -10.01 -5.63 6.30
N GLU A 48 -10.12 -6.26 5.14
CA GLU A 48 -10.92 -7.48 4.93
C GLU A 48 -10.01 -8.65 4.57
N GLY A 49 -10.49 -9.88 4.81
CA GLY A 49 -9.73 -11.10 4.54
C GLY A 49 -9.12 -11.70 5.82
N PRO A 50 -8.24 -12.70 5.71
CA PRO A 50 -7.25 -12.87 4.64
C PRO A 50 -7.75 -13.62 3.41
N TYR A 51 -7.20 -13.26 2.25
CA TYR A 51 -7.43 -13.90 0.95
C TYR A 51 -6.15 -14.61 0.50
N GLU A 52 -6.29 -15.78 -0.13
CA GLU A 52 -5.17 -16.47 -0.81
C GLU A 52 -4.93 -15.92 -2.23
#